data_AF-A0A061H509-F1
#
_entry.id   AF-A0A061H509-F1
#
_cell.length_a   1.000
_cell.length_b   1.000
_cell.length_c   1.000
_cell.angle_alpha   90.00
_cell.angle_beta   90.00
_cell.angle_gamma   90.00
#
_symmetry.space_group_name_H-M   'P 1'
#
loop_
_entity.id
_entity.type
_entity.pdbx_description
1 polymer ?
#
loop_
_entity_poly.entity_id
_entity_poly.type
_entity_poly.pdbx_seq_one_letter_code
_entity_poly.pdbx_strand_id
1 'polypeptide(L)'
;MPHKRAKFSKRQEDRAALGTNLPPPTGKDDYHFNSMPKGAMRILQGAQIQEEYRKRKLAAAKAAQNPTSAASTAAAKGKGKGKDKAAGNGNDNENSSATQELKIRPGEKLRDFNRRVEMAMAHDISSTFRSKSATNAKKRARRAARKAGLDPDADSQDEADQEDLRKKRADKAAAKEAAQPSRNDLKRQRQALEAGAEVKDFAKASQVKKINDVAQAPPRLTKAPRGETVQSKLRKAQLMAKIGGTDEDEASRRVLTDEKARFKGRIPEKAAAAADAKKRKRGDDPSDLASAGVRPAKPSMARQMILDQERDKAIKLYRELKEKKIKERETRGGQ
;
A
#
# COMPACT_ATOMS: atom_id res chain seq x y z
N MET A 1 7.15 10.40 12.32
CA MET A 1 6.23 10.91 11.28
C MET A 1 5.34 9.77 10.76
N PRO A 2 4.01 9.94 10.77
CA PRO A 2 3.04 8.94 10.29
C PRO A 2 3.36 8.46 8.87
N HIS A 3 3.75 9.39 8.00
CA HIS A 3 4.12 9.11 6.61
C HIS A 3 5.39 8.25 6.44
N LYS A 4 6.31 8.27 7.43
CA LYS A 4 7.50 7.42 7.44
C LYS A 4 7.16 6.02 7.96
N ARG A 5 6.25 5.91 8.93
CA ARG A 5 5.78 4.63 9.49
C ARG A 5 4.97 3.83 8.47
N ALA A 6 4.06 4.47 7.74
CA ALA A 6 3.31 3.81 6.65
C ALA A 6 4.23 3.28 5.54
N LYS A 7 5.27 4.05 5.16
CA LYS A 7 6.29 3.61 4.19
C LYS A 7 7.19 2.51 4.73
N PHE A 8 7.37 2.40 6.04
CA PHE A 8 8.17 1.37 6.68
C PHE A 8 7.38 0.07 6.84
N SER A 9 6.12 0.14 7.30
CA SER A 9 5.19 -1.02 7.35
C SER A 9 5.10 -1.67 5.99
N LYS A 10 4.86 -0.87 4.94
CA LYS A 10 4.75 -1.39 3.58
C LYS A 10 6.04 -2.06 3.10
N ARG A 11 7.21 -1.50 3.44
CA ARG A 11 8.51 -2.13 3.11
C ARG A 11 8.75 -3.42 3.89
N GLN A 12 8.28 -3.50 5.13
CA GLN A 12 8.37 -4.73 5.92
C GLN A 12 7.40 -5.79 5.41
N GLU A 13 6.17 -5.42 5.05
CA GLU A 13 5.20 -6.29 4.38
C GLU A 13 5.74 -6.79 3.05
N ASP A 14 6.30 -5.91 2.21
CA ASP A 14 6.92 -6.27 0.94
C ASP A 14 8.11 -7.22 1.16
N ARG A 15 8.97 -6.96 2.16
CA ARG A 15 10.11 -7.83 2.52
C ARG A 15 9.66 -9.18 3.09
N ALA A 16 8.61 -9.21 3.90
CA ALA A 16 8.05 -10.43 4.46
C ALA A 16 7.36 -11.29 3.37
N ALA A 17 6.67 -10.65 2.42
CA ALA A 17 6.06 -11.32 1.27
C ALA A 17 7.09 -11.87 0.29
N LEU A 18 8.21 -11.16 0.11
CA LEU A 18 9.34 -11.60 -0.71
C LEU A 18 10.13 -12.76 -0.06
N GLY A 19 10.11 -12.88 1.27
CA GLY A 19 10.85 -13.90 2.00
C GLY A 19 12.35 -13.59 2.13
N THR A 20 13.04 -14.33 3.00
CA THR A 20 14.47 -14.15 3.30
C THR A 20 15.40 -14.98 2.41
N ASN A 21 14.85 -15.88 1.59
CA ASN A 21 15.62 -16.86 0.83
C ASN A 21 15.28 -16.79 -0.67
N LEU A 22 15.24 -15.58 -1.20
CA LEU A 22 15.20 -15.39 -2.65
C LEU A 22 16.62 -15.61 -3.18
N PRO A 23 16.83 -16.50 -4.17
CA PRO A 23 18.10 -16.53 -4.86
C PRO A 23 18.37 -15.14 -5.46
N PRO A 24 19.64 -14.74 -5.65
CA PRO A 24 19.95 -13.54 -6.41
C PRO A 24 19.16 -13.57 -7.72
N PRO A 25 18.47 -12.50 -8.13
CA PRO A 25 17.51 -12.52 -9.23
C PRO A 25 18.19 -12.99 -10.52
N THR A 26 17.97 -14.25 -10.90
CA THR A 26 18.71 -14.94 -11.97
C THR A 26 18.20 -14.66 -13.40
N GLY A 27 17.50 -13.55 -13.66
CA GLY A 27 16.97 -13.35 -15.01
C GLY A 27 16.42 -11.98 -15.39
N LYS A 28 16.66 -10.93 -14.60
CA LYS A 28 16.29 -9.55 -14.96
C LYS A 28 17.32 -8.50 -14.55
N ASP A 29 18.24 -8.91 -13.69
CA ASP A 29 19.38 -8.14 -13.22
C ASP A 29 20.64 -8.82 -13.77
N ASP A 30 20.78 -8.89 -15.10
CA ASP A 30 22.06 -9.32 -15.67
C ASP A 30 23.11 -8.37 -15.07
N TYR A 31 24.11 -8.94 -14.39
CA TYR A 31 25.21 -8.19 -13.78
C TYR A 31 25.88 -7.23 -14.80
N HIS A 32 25.73 -7.53 -16.10
CA HIS A 32 26.13 -6.68 -17.22
C HIS A 32 25.38 -5.34 -17.32
N PHE A 33 24.09 -5.27 -17.00
CA PHE A 33 23.32 -4.01 -17.07
C PHE A 33 23.36 -3.23 -15.75
N ASN A 34 23.50 -3.91 -14.61
CA ASN A 34 23.60 -3.25 -13.30
C ASN A 34 24.98 -2.63 -13.02
N SER A 35 26.04 -3.13 -13.67
CA SER A 35 27.37 -2.47 -13.66
C SER A 35 27.46 -1.31 -14.65
N MET A 36 26.49 -1.17 -15.54
CA MET A 36 26.54 -0.17 -16.60
C MET A 36 26.12 1.21 -16.06
N PRO A 37 26.88 2.28 -16.36
CA PRO A 37 26.51 3.62 -15.94
C PRO A 37 25.11 3.98 -16.45
N LYS A 38 24.31 4.64 -15.62
CA LYS A 38 22.93 5.07 -15.96
C LYS A 38 22.84 5.83 -17.29
N GLY A 39 23.90 6.56 -17.66
CA GLY A 39 24.01 7.23 -18.96
C GLY A 39 24.04 6.25 -20.13
N ALA A 40 24.88 5.21 -20.06
CA ALA A 40 24.98 4.17 -21.06
C ALA A 40 23.68 3.34 -21.19
N MET A 41 23.03 3.04 -20.06
CA MET A 41 21.71 2.38 -20.09
C MET A 41 20.67 3.21 -20.84
N ARG A 42 20.63 4.53 -20.64
CA ARG A 42 19.72 5.42 -21.37
C ARG A 42 19.99 5.47 -22.87
N ILE A 43 21.25 5.32 -23.27
CA ILE A 43 21.65 5.29 -24.69
C ILE A 43 21.21 3.96 -25.31
N LEU A 44 21.50 2.83 -24.67
CA LEU A 44 21.11 1.49 -25.16
C LEU A 44 19.58 1.30 -25.19
N GLN A 45 18.86 1.80 -24.19
CA GLN A 45 17.39 1.76 -24.13
C GLN A 45 16.73 2.93 -24.87
N GLY A 46 17.52 3.80 -25.54
CA GLY A 46 17.02 5.04 -26.14
C GLY A 46 15.89 4.81 -27.14
N ALA A 47 15.99 3.75 -27.96
CA ALA A 47 14.95 3.39 -28.93
C ALA A 47 13.62 3.03 -28.25
N GLN A 48 13.66 2.21 -27.19
CA GLN A 48 12.47 1.82 -26.43
C GLN A 48 11.81 3.04 -25.74
N ILE A 49 12.63 3.91 -25.14
CA ILE A 49 12.15 5.14 -24.49
C ILE A 49 11.45 6.07 -25.49
N GLN A 50 12.01 6.20 -26.70
CA GLN A 50 11.42 7.00 -27.77
C GLN A 50 10.11 6.39 -28.29
N GLU A 51 10.03 5.06 -28.45
CA GLU A 51 8.79 4.38 -28.83
C GLU A 51 7.69 4.55 -27.79
N GLU A 52 7.99 4.36 -26.50
CA GLU A 52 7.04 4.57 -25.42
C GLU A 52 6.53 6.01 -25.38
N TYR A 53 7.42 6.98 -25.58
CA TYR A 53 7.05 8.38 -25.67
C TYR A 53 6.11 8.65 -26.86
N ARG A 54 6.42 8.12 -28.05
CA ARG A 54 5.56 8.23 -29.23
C ARG A 54 4.20 7.57 -29.00
N LYS A 55 4.16 6.36 -28.42
CA LYS A 55 2.92 5.65 -28.04
C LYS A 55 2.09 6.46 -27.05
N ARG A 56 2.72 7.02 -26.02
CA ARG A 56 2.04 7.87 -25.03
C ARG A 56 1.49 9.16 -25.65
N LYS A 57 2.24 9.79 -26.55
CA LYS A 57 1.81 10.99 -27.28
C LYS A 57 0.64 10.69 -28.22
N LEU A 58 0.70 9.56 -28.95
CA LEU A 58 -0.40 9.08 -29.80
C LEU A 58 -1.64 8.73 -28.97
N ALA A 59 -1.50 8.07 -27.83
CA ALA A 59 -2.61 7.78 -26.93
C ALA A 59 -3.25 9.05 -26.37
N ALA A 60 -2.43 10.05 -26.01
CA ALA A 60 -2.93 11.35 -25.56
C ALA A 60 -3.65 12.12 -26.69
N ALA A 61 -3.13 12.08 -27.92
CA ALA A 61 -3.78 12.68 -29.08
C ALA A 61 -5.11 11.99 -29.43
N LYS A 62 -5.14 10.65 -29.39
CA LYS A 62 -6.38 9.87 -29.56
C LYS A 62 -7.41 10.15 -28.47
N ALA A 63 -6.96 10.36 -27.22
CA ALA A 63 -7.84 10.76 -26.12
C ALA A 63 -8.39 12.19 -26.29
N ALA A 64 -7.66 13.08 -26.96
CA ALA A 64 -8.11 14.44 -27.23
C ALA A 64 -9.08 14.55 -28.43
N GLN A 65 -8.96 13.68 -29.43
CA GLN A 65 -9.80 13.72 -30.65
C GLN A 65 -11.19 13.08 -30.48
N ASN A 66 -11.39 12.21 -29.47
CA ASN A 66 -12.70 11.61 -29.16
C ASN A 66 -13.12 11.89 -27.71
N PRO A 67 -13.57 13.12 -27.37
CA PRO A 67 -14.10 13.42 -26.03
C PRO A 67 -15.45 12.74 -25.74
N THR A 68 -16.17 12.28 -26.77
CA THR A 68 -17.55 11.74 -26.65
C THR A 68 -17.64 10.22 -26.42
N SER A 69 -16.56 9.45 -26.63
CA SER A 69 -16.54 8.01 -26.30
C SER A 69 -15.91 7.69 -24.94
N ALA A 70 -15.41 8.71 -24.23
CA ALA A 70 -14.95 8.59 -22.84
C ALA A 70 -15.97 9.18 -21.82
N ALA A 71 -16.96 9.94 -22.29
CA ALA A 71 -17.99 10.58 -21.47
C ALA A 71 -19.21 9.71 -21.16
N SER A 72 -19.30 8.47 -21.66
CA SER A 72 -20.40 7.54 -21.32
C SER A 72 -20.16 6.66 -20.09
N THR A 73 -19.09 6.88 -19.32
CA THR A 73 -18.84 6.10 -18.08
C THR A 73 -18.50 6.90 -16.82
N ALA A 74 -18.62 8.24 -16.81
CA ALA A 74 -18.16 9.03 -15.66
C ALA A 74 -19.09 10.11 -15.10
N ALA A 75 -20.27 10.41 -15.68
CA ALA A 75 -21.11 11.49 -15.14
C ALA A 75 -22.60 11.34 -15.47
N ALA A 76 -23.32 10.45 -14.76
CA ALA A 76 -24.76 10.59 -14.54
C ALA A 76 -25.24 9.55 -13.50
N LYS A 77 -25.46 10.00 -12.26
CA LYS A 77 -26.64 9.68 -11.43
C LYS A 77 -26.44 10.14 -9.99
N GLY A 78 -26.79 11.40 -9.74
CA GLY A 78 -27.51 11.79 -8.54
C GLY A 78 -29.03 11.57 -8.77
N LYS A 79 -29.69 11.08 -7.72
CA LYS A 79 -31.13 10.87 -7.49
C LYS A 79 -32.15 11.56 -8.43
N GLY A 80 -33.09 10.76 -8.93
CA GLY A 80 -34.38 11.20 -9.48
C GLY A 80 -35.33 10.01 -9.67
N LYS A 81 -36.44 10.01 -8.94
CA LYS A 81 -37.54 9.04 -8.93
C LYS A 81 -38.34 9.13 -10.24
N GLY A 82 -38.84 7.99 -10.75
CA GLY A 82 -40.08 7.96 -11.57
C GLY A 82 -40.00 7.32 -12.96
N LYS A 83 -40.60 6.13 -13.05
CA LYS A 83 -41.69 5.77 -13.98
C LYS A 83 -41.39 5.44 -15.46
N ASP A 84 -41.54 4.13 -15.73
CA ASP A 84 -42.13 3.45 -16.91
C ASP A 84 -41.52 3.51 -18.33
N LYS A 85 -41.51 2.31 -18.92
CA LYS A 85 -41.36 1.90 -20.33
C LYS A 85 -39.97 1.97 -20.95
N ALA A 86 -39.54 1.07 -21.82
CA ALA A 86 -39.95 -0.28 -22.24
C ALA A 86 -38.86 -0.75 -23.22
N ALA A 87 -38.70 -2.07 -23.33
CA ALA A 87 -38.21 -2.82 -24.50
C ALA A 87 -36.79 -2.55 -25.04
N GLY A 88 -35.98 -3.61 -25.07
CA GLY A 88 -34.73 -3.61 -25.84
C GLY A 88 -33.77 -4.78 -25.62
N ASN A 89 -34.26 -6.02 -25.76
CA ASN A 89 -33.56 -7.19 -26.32
C ASN A 89 -32.18 -7.62 -25.77
N GLY A 90 -32.09 -8.87 -25.30
CA GLY A 90 -30.84 -9.53 -24.92
C GLY A 90 -31.06 -10.97 -24.46
N ASN A 91 -31.85 -11.70 -25.23
CA ASN A 91 -32.01 -13.14 -25.13
C ASN A 91 -30.71 -13.81 -25.62
N ASP A 92 -29.82 -14.21 -24.72
CA ASP A 92 -28.64 -15.04 -25.04
C ASP A 92 -28.31 -15.94 -23.84
N ASN A 93 -29.23 -16.84 -23.50
CA ASN A 93 -28.97 -17.92 -22.55
C ASN A 93 -29.38 -19.29 -23.13
N GLU A 94 -29.18 -19.46 -24.43
CA GLU A 94 -29.42 -20.72 -25.16
C GLU A 94 -28.27 -21.11 -26.12
N ASN A 95 -27.10 -20.47 -26.03
CA ASN A 95 -25.91 -20.85 -26.83
C ASN A 95 -24.79 -21.51 -26.04
N SER A 96 -25.08 -21.97 -24.82
CA SER A 96 -24.24 -22.95 -24.09
C SER A 96 -24.22 -24.35 -24.73
N SER A 97 -24.91 -24.52 -25.87
CA SER A 97 -24.76 -25.65 -26.77
C SER A 97 -23.64 -25.46 -27.80
N ALA A 98 -23.06 -24.25 -27.96
CA ALA A 98 -21.94 -23.99 -28.87
C ALA A 98 -20.55 -24.20 -28.23
N THR A 99 -20.49 -24.40 -26.91
CA THR A 99 -19.41 -25.16 -26.25
C THR A 99 -19.55 -26.66 -26.48
N GLN A 100 -20.33 -27.08 -27.49
CA GLN A 100 -20.19 -28.38 -28.15
C GLN A 100 -18.70 -28.67 -28.30
N GLU A 101 -18.28 -29.82 -27.73
CA GLU A 101 -16.92 -30.31 -27.69
C GLU A 101 -16.06 -29.75 -28.83
N LEU A 102 -15.10 -28.89 -28.49
CA LEU A 102 -14.11 -28.37 -29.43
C LEU A 102 -13.22 -29.56 -29.86
N LYS A 103 -13.74 -30.35 -30.78
CA LYS A 103 -13.06 -31.41 -31.51
C LYS A 103 -12.73 -30.89 -32.91
N ILE A 104 -11.65 -31.41 -33.45
CA ILE A 104 -11.26 -31.17 -34.84
C ILE A 104 -12.36 -31.76 -35.71
N ARG A 105 -12.98 -30.94 -36.57
CA ARG A 105 -13.98 -31.44 -37.52
C ARG A 105 -13.27 -32.25 -38.61
N PRO A 106 -13.90 -33.31 -39.17
CA PRO A 106 -13.29 -34.07 -40.25
C PRO A 106 -12.98 -33.12 -41.44
N GLY A 107 -11.72 -33.13 -41.90
CA GLY A 107 -11.25 -32.25 -42.98
C GLY A 107 -10.79 -30.84 -42.56
N GLU A 108 -10.96 -30.46 -41.29
CA GLU A 108 -10.47 -29.18 -40.77
C GLU A 108 -8.97 -29.26 -40.47
N LYS A 109 -8.20 -28.26 -40.92
CA LYS A 109 -6.79 -28.15 -40.55
C LYS A 109 -6.67 -27.70 -39.09
N LEU A 110 -5.60 -28.13 -38.42
CA LEU A 110 -5.34 -27.77 -37.01
C LEU A 110 -5.35 -26.25 -36.76
N ARG A 111 -4.91 -25.47 -37.76
CA ARG A 111 -4.92 -24.00 -37.70
C ARG A 111 -6.33 -23.41 -37.63
N ASP A 112 -7.30 -23.98 -38.32
CA ASP A 112 -8.69 -23.51 -38.32
C ASP A 112 -9.40 -23.92 -37.03
N PHE A 113 -9.10 -25.12 -36.54
CA PHE A 113 -9.52 -25.58 -35.22
C PHE A 113 -9.03 -24.63 -34.11
N ASN A 114 -7.74 -24.28 -34.10
CA ASN A 114 -7.18 -23.35 -33.11
C ASN A 114 -7.85 -21.97 -33.17
N ARG A 115 -8.14 -21.45 -34.36
CA ARG A 115 -8.89 -20.17 -34.51
C ARG A 115 -10.29 -20.26 -33.91
N ARG A 116 -10.98 -21.38 -34.12
CA ARG A 116 -12.33 -21.60 -33.58
C ARG A 116 -12.32 -21.74 -32.06
N VAL A 117 -11.32 -22.43 -31.50
CA VAL A 117 -11.06 -22.50 -30.06
C VAL A 117 -10.80 -21.11 -29.49
N GLU A 118 -9.91 -20.34 -30.13
CA GLU A 118 -9.59 -18.97 -29.72
C GLU A 118 -10.83 -18.07 -29.74
N MET A 119 -11.65 -18.14 -30.79
CA MET A 119 -12.88 -17.33 -30.89
C MET A 119 -13.92 -17.74 -29.85
N ALA A 120 -14.08 -19.04 -29.58
CA ALA A 120 -14.99 -19.53 -28.53
C ALA A 120 -14.55 -19.07 -27.14
N MET A 121 -13.24 -19.10 -26.85
CA MET A 121 -12.69 -18.64 -25.56
C MET A 121 -12.45 -17.12 -25.49
N ALA A 122 -12.48 -16.40 -26.61
CA ALA A 122 -12.17 -14.98 -26.66
C ALA A 122 -13.09 -14.16 -25.75
N HIS A 123 -14.37 -14.51 -25.66
CA HIS A 123 -15.31 -13.81 -24.79
C HIS A 123 -14.92 -13.95 -23.32
N ASP A 124 -14.67 -15.17 -22.84
CA ASP A 124 -14.29 -15.45 -21.45
C ASP A 124 -12.93 -14.86 -21.09
N ILE A 125 -11.98 -14.93 -22.01
CA ILE A 125 -10.67 -14.29 -21.85
C ILE A 125 -10.87 -12.77 -21.75
N SER A 126 -11.65 -12.17 -22.64
CA SER A 126 -11.91 -10.73 -22.60
C SER A 126 -12.68 -10.29 -21.34
N SER A 127 -13.64 -11.09 -20.87
CA SER A 127 -14.45 -10.80 -19.68
C SER A 127 -13.61 -10.88 -18.40
N THR A 128 -12.72 -11.86 -18.29
CA THR A 128 -11.77 -11.99 -17.17
C THR A 128 -10.73 -10.87 -17.14
N PHE A 129 -10.23 -10.43 -18.31
CA PHE A 129 -9.35 -9.26 -18.37
C PHE A 129 -10.09 -7.96 -18.04
N ARG A 130 -11.32 -7.79 -18.52
CA ARG A 130 -12.12 -6.59 -18.25
C ARG A 130 -12.51 -6.49 -16.78
N SER A 131 -12.86 -7.59 -16.10
CA SER A 131 -13.17 -7.58 -14.66
C SER A 131 -11.94 -7.26 -13.80
N LYS A 132 -10.77 -7.82 -14.11
CA LYS A 132 -9.49 -7.48 -13.45
C LYS A 132 -9.06 -6.04 -13.73
N SER A 133 -9.32 -5.53 -14.93
CA SER A 133 -9.02 -4.13 -15.27
C SER A 133 -9.95 -3.16 -14.55
N ALA A 134 -11.26 -3.44 -14.53
CA ALA A 134 -12.26 -2.61 -13.87
C ALA A 134 -12.04 -2.51 -12.36
N THR A 135 -11.67 -3.61 -11.69
CA THR A 135 -11.33 -3.59 -10.25
C THR A 135 -10.08 -2.75 -9.97
N ASN A 136 -9.06 -2.84 -10.81
CA ASN A 136 -7.86 -2.01 -10.71
C ASN A 136 -8.15 -0.53 -11.02
N ALA A 137 -8.99 -0.24 -12.01
CA ALA A 137 -9.46 1.10 -12.33
C ALA A 137 -10.24 1.71 -11.16
N LYS A 138 -11.19 0.95 -10.57
CA LYS A 138 -11.94 1.36 -9.37
C LYS A 138 -11.02 1.62 -8.18
N LYS A 139 -10.00 0.78 -7.98
CA LYS A 139 -8.99 0.98 -6.92
C LYS A 139 -8.15 2.24 -7.15
N ARG A 140 -7.79 2.55 -8.40
CA ARG A 140 -7.08 3.78 -8.77
C ARG A 140 -7.98 5.01 -8.56
N ALA A 141 -9.23 4.96 -8.99
CA ALA A 141 -10.22 6.01 -8.77
C ALA A 141 -10.44 6.29 -7.28
N ARG A 142 -10.63 5.25 -6.46
CA ARG A 142 -10.74 5.39 -4.99
C ARG A 142 -9.50 6.03 -4.36
N ARG A 143 -8.30 5.67 -4.84
CA ARG A 143 -7.05 6.30 -4.37
C ARG A 143 -6.93 7.76 -4.79
N ALA A 144 -7.38 8.10 -5.99
CA ALA A 144 -7.41 9.47 -6.47
C ALA A 144 -8.41 10.32 -5.67
N ALA A 145 -9.62 9.80 -5.41
CA ALA A 145 -10.63 10.44 -4.56
C ALA A 145 -10.09 10.67 -3.14
N ARG A 146 -9.49 9.65 -2.51
CA ARG A 146 -8.89 9.80 -1.16
C ARG A 146 -7.74 10.80 -1.14
N LYS A 147 -6.95 10.89 -2.22
CA LYS A 147 -5.90 11.90 -2.36
C LYS A 147 -6.49 13.32 -2.48
N ALA A 148 -7.65 13.46 -3.12
CA ALA A 148 -8.43 14.69 -3.17
C ALA A 148 -9.21 14.98 -1.86
N GLY A 149 -9.18 14.07 -0.88
CA GLY A 149 -9.91 14.23 0.38
C GLY A 149 -11.39 13.85 0.30
N LEU A 150 -11.80 13.15 -0.75
CA LEU A 150 -13.13 12.56 -0.90
C LEU A 150 -13.02 11.07 -0.52
N ASP A 151 -13.64 10.66 0.59
CA ASP A 151 -13.71 9.22 0.92
C ASP A 151 -15.01 8.66 0.32
N PRO A 152 -14.93 7.85 -0.76
CA PRO A 152 -16.12 7.37 -1.47
C PRO A 152 -16.89 6.28 -0.71
N ASP A 153 -16.46 5.93 0.50
CA ASP A 153 -17.08 4.95 1.38
C ASP A 153 -17.58 5.59 2.70
N ALA A 154 -17.64 6.93 2.79
CA ALA A 154 -18.16 7.63 3.98
C ALA A 154 -19.69 7.70 3.99
N ASP A 155 -20.31 7.41 5.13
CA ASP A 155 -21.75 7.49 5.33
C ASP A 155 -22.25 8.94 5.35
N SER A 156 -23.50 9.18 4.91
CA SER A 156 -24.06 10.52 4.64
C SER A 156 -24.18 11.46 5.85
N GLN A 157 -23.93 10.99 7.08
CA GLN A 157 -23.92 11.84 8.28
C GLN A 157 -22.57 12.51 8.55
N ASP A 158 -21.47 12.05 7.93
CA ASP A 158 -20.11 12.61 8.12
C ASP A 158 -19.74 13.67 7.06
N GLU A 159 -20.68 14.08 6.19
CA GLU A 159 -20.40 15.02 5.10
C GLU A 159 -20.18 16.46 5.60
N ALA A 160 -20.90 16.91 6.63
CA ALA A 160 -20.79 18.27 7.17
C ALA A 160 -19.40 18.55 7.78
N ASP A 161 -18.88 17.62 8.59
CA ASP A 161 -17.54 17.74 9.17
C ASP A 161 -16.43 17.66 8.10
N GLN A 162 -16.67 16.90 7.02
CA GLN A 162 -15.75 16.85 5.88
C GLN A 162 -15.75 18.14 5.07
N GLU A 163 -16.87 18.83 4.91
CA GLU A 163 -16.93 20.12 4.24
C GLU A 163 -16.15 21.20 4.98
N ASP A 164 -16.24 21.23 6.31
CA ASP A 164 -15.46 22.16 7.13
C ASP A 164 -13.96 21.87 7.07
N LEU A 165 -13.57 20.59 7.02
CA LEU A 165 -12.18 20.20 6.81
C LEU A 165 -11.69 20.56 5.40
N ARG A 166 -12.57 20.54 4.38
CA ARG A 166 -12.25 20.98 3.02
C ARG A 166 -12.05 22.50 2.96
N LYS A 167 -12.93 23.29 3.57
CA LYS A 167 -12.80 24.75 3.67
C LYS A 167 -11.49 25.12 4.38
N LYS A 168 -11.23 24.56 5.56
CA LYS A 168 -9.97 24.79 6.30
C LYS A 168 -8.70 24.41 5.52
N ARG A 169 -8.77 23.37 4.67
CA ARG A 169 -7.66 22.99 3.79
C ARG A 169 -7.50 23.93 2.60
N ALA A 170 -8.60 24.37 2.00
CA ALA A 170 -8.61 25.35 0.92
C ALA A 170 -8.05 26.69 1.41
N ASP A 171 -8.50 27.18 2.57
CA ASP A 171 -8.02 28.42 3.17
C ASP A 171 -6.53 28.35 3.51
N LYS A 172 -6.07 27.19 4.01
CA LYS A 172 -4.64 26.95 4.27
C LYS A 172 -3.80 26.83 3.01
N ALA A 173 -4.37 26.35 1.90
CA ALA A 173 -3.71 26.30 0.61
C ALA A 173 -3.61 27.71 0.01
N ALA A 174 -4.71 28.47 0.03
CA ALA A 174 -4.76 29.86 -0.40
C ALA A 174 -3.80 30.74 0.41
N ALA A 175 -3.74 30.58 1.74
CA ALA A 175 -2.79 31.30 2.59
C ALA A 175 -1.32 30.96 2.27
N LYS A 176 -1.02 29.71 1.86
CA LYS A 176 0.33 29.32 1.43
C LYS A 176 0.68 29.86 0.05
N GLU A 177 -0.29 29.94 -0.84
CA GLU A 177 -0.10 30.50 -2.18
C GLU A 177 0.09 32.01 -2.11
N ALA A 178 -0.67 32.71 -1.25
CA ALA A 178 -0.48 34.12 -0.94
C ALA A 178 0.86 34.41 -0.24
N ALA A 179 1.41 33.45 0.51
CA ALA A 179 2.72 33.59 1.16
C ALA A 179 3.92 33.31 0.24
N GLN A 180 3.70 32.81 -0.99
CA GLN A 180 4.77 32.65 -1.95
C GLN A 180 5.03 33.96 -2.70
N PRO A 181 6.29 34.40 -2.83
CA PRO A 181 6.62 35.59 -3.59
C PRO A 181 6.10 35.44 -5.01
N SER A 182 5.44 36.48 -5.52
CA SER A 182 4.86 36.42 -6.87
C SER A 182 5.96 36.22 -7.91
N ARG A 183 5.61 35.70 -9.08
CA ARG A 183 6.55 35.55 -10.20
C ARG A 183 7.23 36.87 -10.56
N ASN A 184 6.54 37.99 -10.35
CA ASN A 184 7.08 39.33 -10.57
C ASN A 184 8.08 39.72 -9.48
N ASP A 185 7.85 39.33 -8.21
CA ASP A 185 8.81 39.54 -7.12
C ASP A 185 10.08 38.71 -7.32
N LEU A 186 9.94 37.46 -7.76
CA LEU A 186 11.09 36.62 -8.12
C LEU A 186 11.87 37.20 -9.31
N LYS A 187 11.17 37.78 -10.29
CA LYS A 187 11.83 38.47 -11.42
C LYS A 187 12.55 39.73 -10.96
N ARG A 188 11.96 40.51 -10.05
CA ARG A 188 12.58 41.70 -9.45
C ARG A 188 13.78 41.35 -8.57
N GLN A 189 13.71 40.27 -7.79
CA GLN A 189 14.85 39.72 -7.03
C GLN A 189 15.97 39.25 -7.96
N ARG A 190 15.64 38.56 -9.06
CA ARG A 190 16.65 38.14 -10.03
C ARG A 190 17.31 39.33 -10.73
N GLN A 191 16.54 40.33 -11.13
CA GLN A 191 17.07 41.56 -11.72
C GLN A 191 17.93 42.35 -10.72
N ALA A 192 17.57 42.39 -9.44
CA ALA A 192 18.38 43.01 -8.39
C ALA A 192 19.71 42.27 -8.15
N LEU A 193 19.72 40.93 -8.27
CA LEU A 193 20.95 40.12 -8.21
C LEU A 193 21.82 40.28 -9.47
N GLU A 194 21.20 40.45 -10.64
CA GLU A 194 21.91 40.68 -11.92
C GLU A 194 22.45 42.11 -12.05
N ALA A 195 21.79 43.11 -11.43
CA ALA A 195 22.18 44.52 -11.46
C ALA A 195 23.30 44.89 -10.46
N GLY A 196 24.00 43.91 -9.89
CA GLY A 196 25.21 44.17 -9.11
C GLY A 196 24.98 44.53 -7.64
N ALA A 197 23.85 44.13 -7.04
CA ALA A 197 23.79 44.05 -5.58
C ALA A 197 24.87 43.05 -5.14
N GLU A 198 25.92 43.58 -4.50
CA GLU A 198 27.09 42.87 -3.98
C GLU A 198 26.70 41.44 -3.60
N VAL A 199 27.13 40.50 -4.43
CA VAL A 199 27.22 39.11 -4.02
C VAL A 199 28.03 39.19 -2.73
N LYS A 200 27.38 39.02 -1.58
CA LYS A 200 28.07 38.77 -0.32
C LYS A 200 28.92 37.56 -0.62
N ASP A 201 30.17 37.82 -0.97
CA ASP A 201 31.17 36.83 -1.27
C ASP A 201 31.03 35.79 -0.18
N PHE A 202 30.71 34.56 -0.58
CA PHE A 202 30.91 33.44 0.29
C PHE A 202 32.38 33.49 0.63
N ALA A 203 32.71 34.03 1.80
CA ALA A 203 34.08 34.15 2.27
C ALA A 203 34.73 32.79 2.03
N LYS A 204 35.75 32.75 1.14
CA LYS A 204 36.49 31.54 0.84
C LYS A 204 36.82 30.89 2.18
N ALA A 205 36.30 29.69 2.41
CA ALA A 205 36.55 28.97 3.65
C ALA A 205 38.07 28.75 3.76
N SER A 206 38.75 29.62 4.52
CA SER A 206 40.19 29.60 4.73
C SER A 206 40.66 28.45 5.61
N GLN A 207 39.75 27.55 6.00
CA GLN A 207 40.01 26.43 6.87
C GLN A 207 40.28 25.14 6.07
N VAL A 208 41.34 25.14 5.27
CA VAL A 208 41.99 23.89 4.85
C VAL A 208 42.79 23.40 6.06
N LYS A 209 42.12 22.69 6.98
CA LYS A 209 42.81 21.99 8.07
C LYS A 209 43.62 20.85 7.48
N LYS A 210 44.93 20.83 7.72
CA LYS A 210 45.84 19.78 7.25
C LYS A 210 45.40 18.44 7.86
N ILE A 211 45.44 17.38 7.07
CA ILE A 211 45.00 16.02 7.46
C ILE A 211 45.73 15.52 8.73
N ASN A 212 46.93 16.04 9.00
CA ASN A 212 47.76 15.69 10.14
C ASN A 212 47.44 16.50 11.42
N ASP A 213 46.60 17.53 11.34
CA ASP A 213 46.22 18.39 12.48
C ASP A 213 44.98 17.84 13.23
N VAL A 214 44.40 16.76 12.72
CA VAL A 214 43.41 15.94 13.43
C VAL A 214 44.17 14.90 14.21
N ALA A 215 44.83 15.32 15.28
CA ALA A 215 45.30 14.41 16.32
C ALA A 215 44.09 13.58 16.76
N GLN A 216 44.12 12.28 16.44
CA GLN A 216 43.07 11.31 16.74
C GLN A 216 43.01 11.08 18.25
N ALA A 217 42.47 12.03 19.01
CA ALA A 217 41.88 11.67 20.29
C ALA A 217 40.74 10.67 19.97
N PRO A 218 40.77 9.43 20.52
CA PRO A 218 39.73 8.47 20.25
C PRO A 218 38.37 9.11 20.57
N PRO A 219 37.41 9.11 19.63
CA PRO A 219 36.16 9.81 19.80
C PRO A 219 35.44 9.28 21.03
N ARG A 220 35.25 10.13 22.04
CA ARG A 220 34.40 9.80 23.19
C ARG A 220 32.96 9.70 22.69
N LEU A 221 32.41 8.49 22.64
CA LEU A 221 31.01 8.21 22.31
C LEU A 221 30.10 8.71 23.45
N THR A 222 29.94 10.02 23.57
CA THR A 222 29.07 10.64 24.59
C THR A 222 27.59 10.48 24.32
N LYS A 223 27.22 9.95 23.14
CA LYS A 223 25.82 9.68 22.76
C LYS A 223 25.68 8.20 22.44
N ALA A 224 24.82 7.53 23.20
CA ALA A 224 24.45 6.15 22.97
C ALA A 224 23.93 5.96 21.52
N PRO A 225 24.24 4.82 20.88
CA PRO A 225 23.86 4.57 19.49
C PRO A 225 22.35 4.70 19.30
N ARG A 226 21.95 5.46 18.26
CA ARG A 226 20.54 5.67 17.91
C ARG A 226 19.88 4.33 17.61
N GLY A 227 18.99 3.89 18.50
CA GLY A 227 18.26 2.62 18.33
C GLY A 227 18.18 1.76 19.59
N GLU A 228 18.81 2.16 20.71
CA GLU A 228 18.67 1.43 21.98
C GLU A 228 17.19 1.26 22.36
N THR A 229 16.77 0.00 22.42
CA THR A 229 15.48 -0.41 22.95
C THR A 229 15.42 -0.11 24.45
N VAL A 230 14.21 -0.02 25.01
CA VAL A 230 14.04 0.18 26.47
C VAL A 230 14.74 -0.94 27.25
N GLN A 231 14.71 -2.18 26.73
CA GLN A 231 15.41 -3.32 27.33
C GLN A 231 16.93 -3.14 27.37
N SER A 232 17.54 -2.63 26.30
CA SER A 232 18.99 -2.35 26.32
C SER A 232 19.36 -1.27 27.34
N LYS A 233 18.52 -0.23 27.50
CA LYS A 233 18.74 0.82 28.50
C LYS A 233 18.62 0.29 29.93
N LEU A 234 17.68 -0.63 30.17
CA LEU A 234 17.51 -1.28 31.46
C LEU A 234 18.71 -2.16 31.79
N ARG A 235 19.15 -3.02 30.86
CA ARG A 235 20.36 -3.85 31.06
C ARG A 235 21.59 -3.00 31.29
N LYS A 236 21.74 -1.90 30.55
CA LYS A 236 22.86 -0.99 30.71
C LYS A 236 22.83 -0.27 32.06
N ALA A 237 21.65 0.16 32.52
CA ALA A 237 21.50 0.77 33.84
C ALA A 237 21.77 -0.22 34.97
N GLN A 238 21.30 -1.47 34.85
CA GLN A 238 21.61 -2.55 35.81
C GLN A 238 23.12 -2.84 35.85
N LEU A 239 23.77 -2.93 34.69
CA LEU A 239 25.20 -3.20 34.61
C LEU A 239 26.03 -2.04 35.19
N MET A 240 25.64 -0.79 34.91
CA MET A 240 26.25 0.39 35.51
C MET A 240 26.02 0.47 37.02
N ALA A 241 24.84 0.07 37.50
CA ALA A 241 24.52 0.04 38.93
C ALA A 241 25.37 -1.00 39.66
N LYS A 242 25.53 -2.19 39.07
CA LYS A 242 26.38 -3.28 39.56
C LYS A 242 27.86 -2.90 39.62
N ILE A 243 28.36 -2.13 38.65
CA ILE A 243 29.74 -1.61 38.66
C ILE A 243 29.88 -0.48 39.68
N GLY A 244 28.88 0.38 39.82
CA GLY A 244 28.89 1.54 40.72
C GLY A 244 28.52 1.24 42.17
N GLY A 245 28.16 0.00 42.51
CA GLY A 245 27.72 -0.39 43.85
C GLY A 245 26.37 0.21 44.27
N THR A 246 25.57 0.68 43.32
CA THR A 246 24.22 1.21 43.57
C THR A 246 23.15 0.14 43.33
N ASP A 247 22.01 0.25 43.99
CA ASP A 247 20.92 -0.71 43.84
C ASP A 247 20.38 -0.81 42.40
N GLU A 248 20.39 -2.04 41.85
CA GLU A 248 19.98 -2.35 40.47
C GLU A 248 18.52 -1.97 40.21
N ASP A 249 17.65 -2.15 41.21
CA ASP A 249 16.22 -1.88 41.11
C ASP A 249 15.92 -0.39 41.03
N GLU A 250 16.65 0.45 41.77
CA GLU A 250 16.48 1.91 41.69
C GLU A 250 16.90 2.46 40.33
N ALA A 251 18.02 1.96 39.79
CA ALA A 251 18.51 2.35 38.47
C ALA A 251 17.52 1.97 37.36
N SER A 252 16.90 0.78 37.45
CA SER A 252 15.88 0.34 36.49
C SER A 252 14.60 1.20 36.55
N ARG A 253 14.15 1.57 37.75
CA ARG A 253 13.00 2.45 37.97
C ARG A 253 13.22 3.84 37.38
N ARG A 254 14.41 4.42 37.55
CA ARG A 254 14.78 5.73 36.97
C ARG A 254 14.71 5.72 35.43
N VAL A 255 15.21 4.67 34.78
CA VAL A 255 15.10 4.54 33.32
C VAL A 255 13.65 4.43 32.86
N LEU A 256 12.81 3.68 33.58
CA LEU A 256 11.38 3.56 33.28
C LEU A 256 10.63 4.87 33.48
N THR A 257 10.93 5.63 34.53
CA THR A 257 10.31 6.95 34.77
C THR A 257 10.72 7.95 33.69
N ASP A 258 11.98 7.96 33.28
CA ASP A 258 12.50 8.84 32.23
C ASP A 258 11.90 8.51 30.86
N GLU A 259 11.76 7.23 30.52
CA GLU A 259 11.07 6.83 29.30
C GLU A 259 9.58 7.19 29.36
N LYS A 260 8.91 6.99 30.49
CA LYS A 260 7.50 7.39 30.67
C LYS A 260 7.32 8.90 30.54
N ALA A 261 8.22 9.71 31.11
CA ALA A 261 8.21 11.16 30.98
C ALA A 261 8.44 11.62 29.52
N ARG A 262 9.36 10.98 28.79
CA ARG A 262 9.60 11.25 27.36
C ARG A 262 8.39 10.98 26.48
N PHE A 263 7.56 10.00 26.83
CA PHE A 263 6.33 9.69 26.10
C PHE A 263 5.14 10.56 26.51
N LYS A 264 5.10 11.08 27.75
CA LYS A 264 4.00 11.91 28.27
C LYS A 264 3.79 13.22 27.50
N GLY A 265 4.84 13.77 26.87
CA GLY A 265 4.75 14.97 26.01
C GLY A 265 4.38 14.71 24.53
N ARG A 266 4.14 13.45 24.12
CA ARG A 266 3.93 13.09 22.70
C ARG A 266 2.55 12.52 22.37
N ILE A 267 1.66 12.37 23.34
CA ILE A 267 0.30 11.86 23.13
C ILE A 267 -0.68 12.90 23.69
N PRO A 268 -1.64 13.42 22.90
CA PRO A 268 -2.65 14.32 23.43
C PRO A 268 -3.49 13.60 24.50
N GLU A 269 -3.67 14.23 25.66
CA GLU A 269 -4.30 13.64 26.87
C GLU A 269 -5.69 13.01 26.61
N LYS A 270 -6.42 13.49 25.60
CA LYS A 270 -7.70 12.91 25.17
C LYS A 270 -7.62 11.43 24.76
N ALA A 271 -6.46 10.93 24.34
CA ALA A 271 -6.27 9.50 24.03
C ALA A 271 -5.95 8.63 25.25
N ALA A 272 -5.44 9.22 26.34
CA ALA A 272 -5.17 8.49 27.59
C ALA A 272 -6.45 8.30 28.41
N ALA A 273 -7.32 9.33 28.48
CA ALA A 273 -8.61 9.23 29.15
C ALA A 273 -9.57 8.20 28.50
N ALA A 274 -9.48 8.02 27.17
CA ALA A 274 -10.27 7.02 26.45
C ALA A 274 -9.80 5.57 26.67
N ALA A 275 -8.54 5.37 27.09
CA ALA A 275 -8.00 4.05 27.42
C ALA A 275 -8.38 3.62 28.84
N ASP A 276 -8.37 4.55 29.81
CA ASP A 276 -8.78 4.26 31.19
C ASP A 276 -10.29 4.03 31.32
N ALA A 277 -11.11 4.74 30.54
CA ALA A 277 -12.57 4.53 30.53
C ALA A 277 -12.98 3.13 30.00
N LYS A 278 -12.14 2.48 29.17
CA LYS A 278 -12.40 1.11 28.68
C LYS A 278 -12.01 0.03 29.68
N LYS A 279 -11.15 0.33 30.66
CA LYS A 279 -10.69 -0.65 31.66
C LYS A 279 -11.72 -0.88 32.77
N ARG A 280 -12.58 0.11 33.06
CA ARG A 280 -13.62 0.00 34.09
C ARG A 280 -14.92 -0.72 33.66
N LYS A 281 -15.03 -1.14 32.39
CA LYS A 281 -16.25 -1.79 31.85
C LYS A 281 -16.09 -3.28 31.54
N ARG A 282 -14.96 -3.89 31.93
CA ARG A 282 -14.80 -5.34 31.93
C ARG A 282 -14.54 -5.75 33.37
N GLY A 283 -15.53 -6.44 33.97
CA GLY A 283 -15.34 -7.10 35.25
C GLY A 283 -14.19 -8.09 35.10
N ASP A 284 -13.12 -7.85 35.86
CA ASP A 284 -12.02 -8.78 36.04
C ASP A 284 -12.45 -9.77 37.13
N ASP A 285 -12.84 -10.98 36.73
CA ASP A 285 -12.75 -12.16 37.60
C ASP A 285 -11.26 -12.55 37.73
N PRO A 286 -10.68 -12.62 38.93
CA PRO A 286 -9.24 -12.75 39.13
C PRO A 286 -8.68 -14.19 39.02
N SER A 287 -9.39 -15.15 38.42
CA SER A 287 -9.00 -16.57 38.44
C SER A 287 -8.23 -17.10 37.22
N ASP A 288 -8.00 -16.30 36.16
CA ASP A 288 -7.49 -16.82 34.87
C ASP A 288 -6.04 -16.41 34.51
N LEU A 289 -5.21 -16.06 35.50
CA LEU A 289 -3.82 -15.62 35.29
C LEU A 289 -2.77 -16.73 35.05
N ALA A 290 -3.19 -17.95 34.73
CA ALA A 290 -2.29 -19.09 34.55
C ALA A 290 -2.39 -19.75 33.16
N SER A 291 -2.23 -19.00 32.05
CA SER A 291 -1.68 -19.59 30.82
C SER A 291 -1.14 -18.52 29.86
N ALA A 292 0.18 -18.36 29.84
CA ALA A 292 0.90 -17.47 28.94
C ALA A 292 0.99 -18.04 27.50
N GLY A 293 -0.17 -18.28 26.87
CA GLY A 293 -0.29 -18.59 25.45
C GLY A 293 -1.04 -17.45 24.76
N VAL A 294 -0.37 -16.76 23.82
CA VAL A 294 -0.96 -15.69 23.01
C VAL A 294 -2.19 -16.25 22.27
N ARG A 295 -3.39 -16.03 22.82
CA ARG A 295 -4.62 -16.41 22.13
C ARG A 295 -4.80 -15.48 20.93
N PRO A 296 -5.00 -16.02 19.71
CA PRO A 296 -5.29 -15.18 18.55
C PRO A 296 -6.59 -14.41 18.81
N ALA A 297 -6.59 -13.11 18.50
CA ALA A 297 -7.77 -12.27 18.65
C ALA A 297 -8.97 -12.90 17.92
N LYS A 298 -10.11 -12.99 18.61
CA LYS A 298 -11.35 -13.55 18.05
C LYS A 298 -11.68 -12.78 16.75
N PRO A 299 -11.97 -13.49 15.63
CA PRO A 299 -12.29 -12.84 14.37
C PRO A 299 -13.57 -12.00 14.50
N SER A 300 -13.68 -10.92 13.73
CA SER A 300 -14.93 -10.14 13.63
C SER A 300 -16.09 -11.01 13.14
N MET A 301 -17.32 -10.77 13.59
CA MET A 301 -18.52 -11.55 13.22
C MET A 301 -18.65 -11.81 11.71
N ALA A 302 -18.42 -10.80 10.86
CA ALA A 302 -18.47 -10.96 9.40
C ALA A 302 -17.43 -11.97 8.87
N ARG A 303 -16.24 -12.02 9.47
CA ARG A 303 -15.19 -12.99 9.13
C ARG A 303 -15.54 -14.38 9.64
N GLN A 304 -16.22 -14.48 10.78
CA GLN A 304 -16.68 -15.75 11.31
C GLN A 304 -17.73 -16.39 10.39
N MET A 305 -18.69 -15.59 9.87
CA MET A 305 -19.66 -16.08 8.88
C MET A 305 -19.01 -16.61 7.60
N ILE A 306 -17.95 -15.96 7.09
CA ILE A 306 -17.21 -16.44 5.92
C ILE A 306 -16.52 -17.77 6.22
N LEU A 307 -15.87 -17.87 7.38
CA LEU A 307 -15.19 -19.10 7.81
C LEU A 307 -16.17 -20.26 8.01
N ASP A 308 -17.38 -19.99 8.50
CA ASP A 308 -18.42 -21.00 8.68
C ASP A 308 -18.98 -21.47 7.33
N GLN A 309 -19.17 -20.56 6.36
CA GLN A 309 -19.53 -20.94 4.98
C GLN A 309 -18.44 -21.79 4.30
N GLU A 310 -17.17 -21.48 4.53
CA GLU A 310 -16.05 -22.26 4.02
C GLU A 310 -15.99 -23.65 4.67
N ARG A 311 -16.24 -23.74 5.99
CA ARG A 311 -16.34 -25.01 6.71
C ARG A 311 -17.46 -25.89 6.16
N ASP A 312 -18.64 -25.33 5.93
CA ASP A 312 -19.77 -26.08 5.40
C ASP A 312 -19.49 -26.62 4.00
N LYS A 313 -18.83 -25.83 3.14
CA LYS A 313 -18.40 -26.27 1.81
C LYS A 313 -17.37 -27.41 1.91
N ALA A 314 -16.39 -27.30 2.79
CA ALA A 314 -15.39 -28.34 3.00
C ALA A 314 -16.01 -29.65 3.52
N ILE A 315 -16.95 -29.55 4.45
CA ILE A 315 -17.67 -30.72 4.98
C ILE A 315 -18.48 -31.42 3.88
N LYS A 316 -19.17 -30.66 3.02
CA LYS A 316 -19.92 -31.23 1.89
C LYS A 316 -19.01 -31.98 0.92
N LEU A 317 -17.91 -31.35 0.48
CA LEU A 317 -16.93 -31.99 -0.41
C LEU A 317 -16.34 -33.26 0.21
N TYR A 318 -16.06 -33.24 1.52
CA TYR A 318 -15.54 -34.42 2.20
C TYR A 318 -16.56 -35.57 2.26
N ARG A 319 -17.85 -35.28 2.47
CA ARG A 319 -18.93 -36.28 2.43
C ARG A 319 -19.04 -36.92 1.05
N GLU A 320 -19.05 -36.12 -0.01
CA GLU A 320 -19.08 -36.61 -1.39
C GLU A 320 -17.88 -37.49 -1.72
N LEU A 321 -16.67 -37.09 -1.32
CA LEU A 321 -15.46 -37.90 -1.49
C LEU A 321 -15.53 -39.22 -0.71
N LYS A 322 -16.09 -39.20 0.50
CA LYS A 322 -16.25 -40.40 1.33
C LYS A 322 -17.27 -41.36 0.72
N GLU A 323 -18.40 -40.86 0.23
CA GLU A 323 -19.41 -41.66 -0.48
C GLU A 323 -18.85 -42.28 -1.75
N LYS A 324 -18.08 -41.52 -2.54
CA LYS A 324 -17.38 -42.05 -3.73
C LYS A 324 -16.42 -43.18 -3.37
N LYS A 325 -15.64 -43.02 -2.29
CA LYS A 325 -14.73 -44.08 -1.80
C LYS A 325 -15.46 -45.33 -1.30
N ILE A 326 -16.63 -45.17 -0.69
CA ILE A 326 -17.45 -46.31 -0.25
C ILE A 326 -17.98 -47.05 -1.48
N LYS A 327 -18.56 -46.35 -2.45
CA LYS A 327 -19.04 -46.94 -3.72
C LYS A 327 -17.93 -47.66 -4.48
N GLU A 328 -16.75 -47.07 -4.56
CA GLU A 328 -15.58 -47.70 -5.20
C GLU A 328 -15.18 -49.01 -4.51
N ARG A 329 -15.18 -49.04 -3.17
CA ARG A 329 -14.91 -50.26 -2.39
C ARG A 329 -15.98 -51.32 -2.58
N GLU A 330 -17.26 -50.94 -2.61
CA GLU A 330 -18.37 -51.87 -2.88
C GLU A 330 -18.25 -52.49 -4.27
N THR A 331 -17.94 -51.68 -5.29
CA THR A 331 -17.73 -52.19 -6.66
C THR A 331 -16.51 -53.09 -6.78
N ARG A 332 -15.46 -52.83 -5.99
CA ARG A 332 -14.19 -53.57 -6.05
C ARG A 332 -14.20 -54.85 -5.21
N GLY A 333 -15.04 -54.94 -4.19
CA GLY A 333 -15.15 -56.12 -3.32
C GLY A 333 -16.19 -57.16 -3.75
N GLY A 334 -16.94 -56.89 -4.81
CA GLY A 334 -18.00 -57.77 -5.34
C GLY A 334 -17.67 -58.51 -6.65
N GLN A 335 -16.41 -58.47 -7.10
CA GLN A 335 -15.88 -59.30 -8.21
C GLN A 335 -14.91 -60.34 -7.66
#